data_AF-A0AAW1UVU7-F1
#
_entry.id   AF-A0AAW1UVU7-F1
#
_cell.length_a   1.000
_cell.length_b   1.000
_cell.length_c   1.000
_cell.angle_alpha   90.00
_cell.angle_beta   90.00
_cell.angle_gamma   90.00
#
_symmetry.space_group_name_H-M   'P 1'
#
loop_
_entity.id
_entity.type
_entity.pdbx_description
1 polymer ?
#
loop_
_entity_poly.entity_id
_entity_poly.type
_entity_poly.pdbx_seq_one_letter_code
_entity_poly.pdbx_strand_id
1 'polypeptide(L)'
;MFHYTTGIEPMHFILVEFKNESDVVSTLSSSTFVEGNSTTPVNSQFLWFRSTSKKITKSKHKNAALVIEDGITPMTNDRIRETLQKCNNVTEQILTLYNNTKMTDLECRLRFLTARQMELSVYGMFPHARVLPFGSSVNGFGKMGCDLDVVLTLKDNKEDSSSRLVFHCKDSGVDRSSNLRNLEVFGDLLQLFLPGCARVRKILQARVPIIKYYHQFTDVECDLSMCNVSGVHMSDFLYIMGSIDSRVRPLVFAIRKWAQEVGLTNSSPGRWITNFSLTLLVLAFLQGPLHSPPILPSLNTLVKSAESKDSFITDEGVNCSFLRDIEKLHFSSVNIENLEVLLCEFFEYYSQFDFKSKSVCLNEGVPLTKLDHSALYIINPLERGLNVSKNVSLEELEKFKFAARNAAWILQSEESTNTSNWGLLSIFDKPNKKMAFSVSRNKNERLMQVKQLFEEEDNTDTGHSEVDNRRTQLEKNGNTNRIGKTNKMKNPNR
;
A
#
# COMPACT_ATOMS: atom_id res chain seq x y z
N MET A 1 -2.99 -18.17 24.66
CA MET A 1 -2.12 -17.06 25.10
C MET A 1 -0.99 -16.94 24.10
N PHE A 2 -0.71 -15.74 23.62
CA PHE A 2 0.31 -15.50 22.60
C PHE A 2 1.34 -14.52 23.16
N HIS A 3 2.60 -14.92 23.21
CA HIS A 3 3.68 -14.06 23.68
C HIS A 3 4.29 -13.26 22.53
N TYR A 4 4.62 -12.00 22.80
CA TYR A 4 5.34 -11.12 21.89
C TYR A 4 6.10 -10.04 22.65
N THR A 5 7.08 -9.44 21.98
CA THR A 5 7.91 -8.35 22.53
C THR A 5 7.81 -7.11 21.67
N THR A 6 7.77 -5.92 22.29
CA THR A 6 7.85 -4.64 21.57
C THR A 6 8.98 -3.76 22.12
N GLY A 7 9.49 -2.85 21.29
CA GLY A 7 10.49 -1.85 21.69
C GLY A 7 11.95 -2.31 21.61
N ILE A 8 12.88 -1.35 21.74
CA ILE A 8 14.33 -1.59 21.73
C ILE A 8 14.79 -2.26 23.03
N GLU A 9 14.23 -1.81 24.16
CA GLU A 9 14.27 -2.55 25.42
C GLU A 9 13.01 -3.42 25.46
N PRO A 10 13.13 -4.74 25.27
CA PRO A 10 11.98 -5.58 24.97
C PRO A 10 11.03 -5.63 26.17
N MET A 11 9.85 -5.03 25.98
CA MET A 11 8.73 -5.25 26.88
C MET A 11 8.00 -6.52 26.46
N HIS A 12 7.77 -7.41 27.41
CA HIS A 12 7.09 -8.68 27.18
C HIS A 12 5.58 -8.53 27.39
N PHE A 13 4.81 -8.95 26.39
CA PHE A 13 3.36 -8.93 26.42
C PHE A 13 2.79 -10.33 26.20
N ILE A 14 1.60 -10.57 26.75
CA ILE A 14 0.81 -11.75 26.49
C ILE A 14 -0.56 -11.31 26.01
N LEU A 15 -0.92 -11.66 24.77
CA LEU A 15 -2.29 -11.55 24.30
C LEU A 15 -3.11 -12.71 24.87
N VAL A 16 -4.16 -12.37 25.61
CA VAL A 16 -5.12 -13.31 26.19
C VAL A 16 -6.46 -13.14 25.48
N GLU A 17 -6.89 -14.17 24.78
CA GLU A 17 -8.22 -14.25 24.20
C GLU A 17 -9.09 -15.13 25.09
N PHE A 18 -10.11 -14.52 25.70
CA PHE A 18 -11.09 -15.24 26.52
C PHE A 18 -12.16 -15.87 25.65
N LYS A 19 -12.74 -16.97 26.15
CA LYS A 19 -13.87 -17.64 25.48
C LYS A 19 -15.14 -16.79 25.54
N ASN A 20 -15.36 -16.05 26.63
CA ASN A 20 -16.57 -15.26 26.85
C ASN A 20 -16.22 -13.80 27.15
N GLU A 21 -17.06 -12.88 26.66
CA GLU A 21 -16.93 -11.45 26.94
C GLU A 21 -17.11 -11.12 28.43
N SER A 22 -17.94 -11.87 29.16
CA SER A 22 -18.14 -11.72 30.60
C SER A 22 -16.84 -11.87 31.40
N ASP A 23 -15.93 -12.73 30.94
CA ASP A 23 -14.64 -12.99 31.60
C ASP A 23 -13.69 -11.80 31.40
N VAL A 24 -13.75 -11.15 30.23
CA VAL A 24 -13.05 -9.88 29.98
C VAL A 24 -13.57 -8.79 30.89
N VAL A 25 -14.89 -8.61 30.95
CA VAL A 25 -15.55 -7.61 31.82
C VAL A 25 -15.19 -7.84 33.29
N SER A 26 -15.23 -9.09 33.76
CA SER A 26 -14.88 -9.45 35.13
C SER A 26 -13.40 -9.17 35.44
N THR A 27 -12.50 -9.47 34.49
CA THR A 27 -11.06 -9.18 34.64
C THR A 27 -10.80 -7.68 34.72
N LEU A 28 -11.43 -6.89 33.85
CA LEU A 28 -11.28 -5.44 33.84
C LEU A 28 -11.91 -4.79 35.08
N SER A 29 -13.08 -5.23 35.53
CA SER A 29 -13.73 -4.70 36.73
C SER A 29 -12.99 -5.05 38.03
N SER A 30 -12.20 -6.13 38.03
CA SER A 30 -11.34 -6.52 39.15
C SER A 30 -9.96 -5.86 39.11
N SER A 31 -9.65 -5.10 38.05
CA SER A 31 -8.38 -4.40 37.90
C SER A 31 -8.37 -3.08 38.68
N THR A 32 -7.18 -2.58 39.02
CA THR A 32 -7.02 -1.36 39.81
C THR A 32 -5.88 -0.50 39.28
N PHE A 33 -5.93 0.80 39.57
CA PHE A 33 -4.88 1.74 39.21
C PHE A 33 -3.65 1.59 40.14
N VAL A 34 -2.48 2.02 39.65
CA VAL A 34 -1.26 2.07 40.46
C VAL A 34 -1.27 3.37 41.27
N GLU A 35 -1.17 3.26 42.59
CA GLU A 35 -1.08 4.42 43.49
C GLU A 35 0.25 5.17 43.29
N GLY A 36 0.22 6.50 43.32
CA GLY A 36 1.42 7.34 43.42
C GLY A 36 2.03 7.85 42.11
N ASN A 37 1.54 7.44 40.94
CA ASN A 37 1.97 8.02 39.66
C ASN A 37 0.99 9.09 39.18
N SER A 38 1.50 10.16 38.56
CA SER A 38 0.72 11.19 37.86
C SER A 38 0.16 10.65 36.54
N THR A 39 -0.60 9.56 36.59
CA THR A 39 -1.20 8.89 35.43
C THR A 39 -2.68 9.21 35.31
N THR A 40 -3.16 9.47 34.10
CA THR A 40 -4.58 9.63 33.84
C THR A 40 -5.31 8.29 34.04
N PRO A 41 -6.38 8.24 34.86
CA PRO A 41 -7.05 6.99 35.20
C PRO A 41 -7.98 6.53 34.06
N VAL A 42 -7.41 5.87 33.05
CA VAL A 42 -8.15 5.33 31.91
C VAL A 42 -8.29 3.82 32.04
N ASN A 43 -9.53 3.33 32.03
CA ASN A 43 -9.81 1.91 31.96
C ASN A 43 -9.45 1.40 30.55
N SER A 44 -8.42 0.56 30.47
CA SER A 44 -7.93 0.01 29.22
C SER A 44 -7.89 -1.51 29.27
N GLN A 45 -7.98 -2.15 28.11
CA GLN A 45 -7.76 -3.58 27.94
C GLN A 45 -6.28 -3.99 28.01
N PHE A 46 -5.36 -3.01 28.12
CA PHE A 46 -3.94 -3.24 28.37
C PHE A 46 -3.65 -3.17 29.87
N LEU A 47 -3.22 -4.29 30.45
CA LEU A 47 -2.98 -4.44 31.89
C LEU A 47 -1.52 -4.78 32.18
N TRP A 48 -1.03 -4.35 33.34
CA TRP A 48 0.31 -4.68 33.84
C TRP A 48 0.22 -5.62 35.04
N PHE A 49 1.07 -6.65 35.06
CA PHE A 49 1.27 -7.44 36.27
C PHE A 49 2.12 -6.64 37.26
N ARG A 50 1.52 -6.27 38.40
CA ARG A 50 2.25 -5.65 39.51
C ARG A 50 3.16 -6.68 40.15
N SER A 51 4.45 -6.34 40.31
CA SER A 51 5.35 -7.12 41.16
C SER A 51 4.83 -7.13 42.59
N THR A 52 4.62 -8.31 43.17
CA THR A 52 4.17 -8.45 44.56
C THR A 52 5.38 -8.61 45.48
N SER A 53 5.42 -7.85 46.57
CA SER A 53 6.45 -7.98 47.61
C SER A 53 6.26 -9.21 48.51
N LYS A 54 5.13 -9.90 48.40
CA LYS A 54 4.84 -11.14 49.12
C LYS A 54 5.38 -12.34 48.35
N LYS A 55 6.03 -13.29 49.03
CA LYS A 55 6.45 -14.57 48.44
C LYS A 55 5.21 -15.29 47.87
N ILE A 56 5.07 -15.30 46.54
CA ILE A 56 4.06 -16.09 45.85
C ILE A 56 4.41 -17.56 46.08
N THR A 57 3.55 -18.31 46.75
CA THR A 57 3.64 -19.77 46.80
C THR A 57 3.59 -20.28 45.36
N LYS A 58 4.68 -20.89 44.86
CA LYS A 58 4.73 -21.48 43.51
C LYS A 58 3.49 -22.34 43.32
N SER A 59 2.63 -21.94 42.38
CA SER A 59 1.44 -22.71 42.02
C SER A 59 1.86 -24.12 41.62
N LYS A 60 1.17 -25.14 42.14
CA LYS A 60 1.35 -26.54 41.74
C LYS A 60 0.79 -26.83 40.33
N HIS A 61 0.13 -25.87 39.70
CA HIS A 61 -0.40 -26.02 38.34
C HIS A 61 0.74 -25.92 37.33
N LYS A 62 0.81 -26.96 36.48
CA LYS A 62 1.73 -27.06 35.33
C LYS A 62 1.68 -25.78 34.49
N ASN A 63 2.84 -25.31 34.03
CA ASN A 63 3.03 -24.14 33.18
C ASN A 63 1.92 -24.07 32.12
N ALA A 64 1.13 -22.99 32.13
CA ALA A 64 0.22 -22.72 31.03
C ALA A 64 1.06 -22.57 29.75
N ALA A 65 0.76 -23.39 28.74
CA ALA A 65 1.53 -23.39 27.51
C ALA A 65 1.22 -22.13 26.70
N LEU A 66 2.27 -21.48 26.21
CA LEU A 66 2.15 -20.41 25.22
C LEU A 66 1.86 -21.05 23.85
N VAL A 67 0.94 -20.45 23.09
CA VAL A 67 0.62 -20.92 21.73
C VAL A 67 1.73 -20.54 20.76
N ILE A 68 2.30 -19.33 20.94
CA ILE A 68 3.40 -18.77 20.17
C ILE A 68 4.30 -17.97 21.12
N GLU A 69 5.60 -18.01 20.88
CA GLU A 69 6.61 -17.13 21.49
C GLU A 69 7.22 -16.20 20.41
N ASP A 70 7.40 -14.92 20.74
CA ASP A 70 8.01 -13.89 19.89
C ASP A 70 7.36 -13.72 18.50
N GLY A 71 6.04 -13.90 18.45
CA GLY A 71 5.28 -14.10 17.21
C GLY A 71 5.13 -12.90 16.27
N ILE A 72 5.73 -11.75 16.59
CA ILE A 72 5.70 -10.54 15.73
C ILE A 72 7.07 -10.16 15.16
N THR A 73 8.12 -10.95 15.42
CA THR A 73 9.48 -10.64 14.93
C THR A 73 9.58 -10.97 13.44
N PRO A 74 9.73 -9.97 12.54
CA PRO A 74 9.86 -10.24 11.11
C PRO A 74 11.22 -10.87 10.80
N MET A 75 11.27 -11.73 9.78
CA MET A 75 12.56 -12.20 9.27
C MET A 75 13.34 -11.08 8.59
N THR A 76 14.66 -11.07 8.80
CA THR A 76 15.55 -10.12 8.13
C THR A 76 15.63 -10.41 6.63
N ASN A 77 15.93 -9.36 5.83
CA ASN A 77 16.08 -9.50 4.38
C ASN A 77 17.18 -10.51 4.01
N ASP A 78 18.28 -10.55 4.76
CA ASP A 78 19.38 -11.49 4.50
C ASP A 78 18.93 -12.94 4.69
N ARG A 79 18.21 -13.22 5.78
CA ARG A 79 17.65 -14.54 6.05
C ARG A 79 16.60 -14.95 5.03
N ILE A 80 15.78 -14.00 4.55
CA ILE A 80 14.87 -14.24 3.42
C ILE A 80 15.67 -14.65 2.19
N ARG A 81 16.69 -13.88 1.79
CA ARG A 81 17.55 -14.20 0.63
C ARG A 81 18.20 -15.58 0.76
N GLU A 82 18.75 -15.91 1.93
CA GLU A 82 19.32 -17.24 2.22
C GLU A 82 18.30 -18.37 2.10
N THR A 83 17.05 -18.14 2.50
CA THR A 83 15.99 -19.15 2.44
C THR A 83 15.56 -19.37 0.99
N LEU A 84 15.42 -18.29 0.21
CA LEU A 84 15.09 -18.37 -1.22
C LEU A 84 16.18 -19.07 -2.04
N GLN A 85 17.44 -18.91 -1.64
CA GLN A 85 18.57 -19.56 -2.28
C GLN A 85 18.50 -21.09 -2.21
N LYS A 86 17.87 -21.64 -1.15
CA LYS A 86 17.78 -23.09 -0.86
C LYS A 86 16.61 -23.78 -1.56
N CYS A 87 15.71 -23.04 -2.20
CA CYS A 87 14.57 -23.60 -2.93
C CYS A 87 15.03 -24.34 -4.21
N ASN A 88 14.15 -25.15 -4.79
CA ASN A 88 14.47 -25.95 -5.99
C ASN A 88 14.00 -25.29 -7.30
N ASN A 89 12.97 -24.45 -7.26
CA ASN A 89 12.45 -23.70 -8.42
C ASN A 89 11.86 -22.34 -8.01
N VAL A 90 11.54 -21.49 -8.99
CA VAL A 90 11.04 -20.13 -8.74
C VAL A 90 9.65 -20.15 -8.09
N THR A 91 8.82 -21.13 -8.43
CA THR A 91 7.51 -21.32 -7.76
C THR A 91 7.67 -21.53 -6.26
N GLU A 92 8.62 -22.36 -5.83
CA GLU A 92 8.94 -22.59 -4.43
C GLU A 92 9.53 -21.34 -3.76
N GLN A 93 10.36 -20.56 -4.48
CA GLN A 93 10.84 -19.27 -3.99
C GLN A 93 9.70 -18.28 -3.73
N ILE A 94 8.73 -18.17 -4.65
CA ILE A 94 7.56 -17.29 -4.51
C ILE A 94 6.72 -17.70 -3.29
N LEU A 95 6.45 -19.00 -3.14
CA LEU A 95 5.70 -19.52 -1.99
C LEU A 95 6.45 -19.33 -0.67
N THR A 96 7.76 -19.56 -0.67
CA THR A 96 8.64 -19.34 0.48
C THR A 96 8.64 -17.88 0.88
N LEU A 97 8.80 -16.95 -0.06
CA LEU A 97 8.73 -15.51 0.19
C LEU A 97 7.38 -15.14 0.82
N TYR A 98 6.28 -15.60 0.23
CA TYR A 98 4.93 -15.32 0.73
C TYR A 98 4.73 -15.82 2.15
N ASN A 99 5.04 -17.09 2.42
CA ASN A 99 4.83 -17.69 3.74
C ASN A 99 5.67 -17.05 4.84
N ASN A 100 6.85 -16.55 4.49
CA ASN A 100 7.80 -15.92 5.40
C ASN A 100 7.60 -14.41 5.59
N THR A 101 6.70 -13.78 4.83
CA THR A 101 6.48 -12.33 4.90
C THR A 101 5.01 -11.92 5.07
N LYS A 102 4.06 -12.83 4.85
CA LYS A 102 2.64 -12.58 5.13
C LYS A 102 2.41 -12.31 6.62
N MET A 103 1.40 -11.50 6.92
CA MET A 103 0.99 -11.21 8.29
C MET A 103 0.62 -12.50 9.06
N THR A 104 1.03 -12.59 10.32
CA THR A 104 0.73 -13.75 11.19
C THR A 104 -0.66 -13.63 11.82
N ASP A 105 -1.19 -14.74 12.35
CA ASP A 105 -2.46 -14.75 13.10
C ASP A 105 -2.38 -13.82 14.32
N LEU A 106 -1.25 -13.82 15.05
CA LEU A 106 -1.03 -12.92 16.18
C LEU A 106 -1.05 -11.46 15.76
N GLU A 107 -0.34 -11.11 14.69
CA GLU A 107 -0.33 -9.75 14.16
C GLU A 107 -1.72 -9.25 13.73
N CYS A 108 -2.55 -10.15 13.18
CA CYS A 108 -3.93 -9.86 12.86
C CYS A 108 -4.72 -9.53 14.14
N ARG A 109 -4.64 -10.40 15.16
CA ARG A 109 -5.33 -10.18 16.45
C ARG A 109 -4.90 -8.89 17.14
N LEU A 110 -3.61 -8.55 17.11
CA LEU A 110 -3.10 -7.30 17.70
C LEU A 110 -3.64 -6.06 16.99
N ARG A 111 -3.85 -6.11 15.67
CA ARG A 111 -4.49 -5.03 14.92
C ARG A 111 -5.95 -4.85 15.31
N PHE A 112 -6.71 -5.94 15.43
CA PHE A 112 -8.09 -5.89 15.93
C PHE A 112 -8.17 -5.42 17.39
N LEU A 113 -7.23 -5.83 18.25
CA LEU A 113 -7.11 -5.32 19.62
C LEU A 113 -6.87 -3.80 19.61
N THR A 114 -5.95 -3.33 18.78
CA THR A 114 -5.63 -1.89 18.64
C THR A 114 -6.88 -1.11 18.19
N ALA A 115 -7.59 -1.59 17.17
CA ALA A 115 -8.86 -0.99 16.73
C ALA A 115 -9.92 -0.97 17.85
N ARG A 116 -10.05 -2.07 18.60
CA ARG A 116 -11.01 -2.20 19.70
C ARG A 116 -10.73 -1.22 20.84
N GLN A 117 -9.47 -0.85 21.12
CA GLN A 117 -9.15 0.15 22.13
C GLN A 117 -9.81 1.51 21.80
N MET A 118 -9.71 1.93 20.53
CA MET A 118 -10.34 3.17 20.07
C MET A 118 -11.88 3.05 20.11
N GLU A 119 -12.45 1.92 19.71
CA GLU A 119 -13.89 1.67 19.75
C GLU A 119 -14.44 1.78 21.20
N LEU A 120 -13.77 1.14 22.16
CA LEU A 120 -14.13 1.19 23.57
C LEU A 120 -14.00 2.58 24.19
N SER A 121 -13.02 3.37 23.73
CA SER A 121 -12.76 4.71 24.28
C SER A 121 -13.91 5.70 24.06
N VAL A 122 -14.74 5.44 23.05
CA VAL A 122 -15.86 6.31 22.66
C VAL A 122 -17.23 5.67 22.91
N TYR A 123 -17.26 4.40 23.33
CA TYR A 123 -18.48 3.60 23.50
C TYR A 123 -19.52 4.24 24.42
N GLY A 124 -19.09 4.90 25.51
CA GLY A 124 -20.01 5.52 26.46
C GLY A 124 -20.86 6.65 25.86
N MET A 125 -20.31 7.40 24.88
CA MET A 125 -21.03 8.47 24.18
C MET A 125 -21.63 7.99 22.85
N PHE A 126 -20.97 7.02 22.21
CA PHE A 126 -21.40 6.44 20.94
C PHE A 126 -21.47 4.91 21.07
N PRO A 127 -22.56 4.36 21.61
CA PRO A 127 -22.68 2.91 21.87
C PRO A 127 -22.58 2.04 20.61
N HIS A 128 -22.84 2.63 19.45
CA HIS A 128 -22.79 1.98 18.14
C HIS A 128 -21.54 2.35 17.33
N ALA A 129 -20.58 3.05 17.94
CA ALA A 129 -19.32 3.34 17.26
C ALA A 129 -18.62 2.05 16.85
N ARG A 130 -18.08 2.05 15.63
CA ARG A 130 -17.27 0.95 15.11
C ARG A 130 -15.94 1.48 14.60
N VAL A 131 -14.87 0.78 14.93
CA VAL A 131 -13.54 1.03 14.37
C VAL A 131 -13.19 -0.15 13.49
N LEU A 132 -13.32 0.04 12.18
CA LEU A 132 -13.19 -1.03 11.20
C LEU A 132 -11.80 -0.98 10.57
N PRO A 133 -10.96 -2.01 10.73
CA PRO A 133 -9.75 -2.16 9.95
C PRO A 133 -10.05 -2.29 8.46
N PHE A 134 -9.24 -1.66 7.63
CA PHE A 134 -9.24 -1.83 6.19
C PHE A 134 -7.81 -1.88 5.65
N GLY A 135 -7.65 -1.87 4.33
CA GLY A 135 -6.35 -1.85 3.67
C GLY A 135 -5.58 -3.15 3.87
N SER A 136 -4.26 -3.03 4.00
CA SER A 136 -3.34 -4.17 4.05
C SER A 136 -3.61 -5.11 5.23
N SER A 137 -4.26 -4.63 6.29
CA SER A 137 -4.55 -5.43 7.48
C SER A 137 -5.60 -6.52 7.25
N VAL A 138 -6.50 -6.34 6.27
CA VAL A 138 -7.64 -7.28 6.06
C VAL A 138 -7.85 -7.69 4.60
N ASN A 139 -7.20 -7.03 3.63
CA ASN A 139 -7.39 -7.31 2.21
C ASN A 139 -6.72 -8.60 1.69
N GLY A 140 -6.08 -9.39 2.56
CA GLY A 140 -5.37 -10.62 2.19
C GLY A 140 -3.97 -10.43 1.58
N PHE A 141 -3.52 -9.19 1.40
CA PHE A 141 -2.21 -8.83 0.85
C PHE A 141 -1.28 -8.14 1.88
N GLY A 142 -1.59 -8.23 3.17
CA GLY A 142 -0.78 -7.67 4.25
C GLY A 142 0.52 -8.42 4.49
N LYS A 143 1.64 -7.69 4.50
CA LYS A 143 2.93 -8.21 4.97
C LYS A 143 3.13 -7.85 6.44
N MET A 144 3.97 -8.61 7.15
CA MET A 144 4.35 -8.29 8.53
C MET A 144 4.86 -6.85 8.66
N GLY A 145 4.44 -6.15 9.70
CA GLY A 145 4.78 -4.75 9.95
C GLY A 145 4.13 -3.73 9.01
N CYS A 146 3.07 -4.10 8.27
CA CYS A 146 2.27 -3.11 7.54
C CYS A 146 1.44 -2.23 8.50
N ASP A 147 1.17 -0.99 8.08
CA ASP A 147 0.30 -0.06 8.78
C ASP A 147 -1.12 -0.64 8.98
N LEU A 148 -1.77 -0.20 10.06
CA LEU A 148 -3.17 -0.43 10.37
C LEU A 148 -4.01 0.77 9.96
N ASP A 149 -4.65 0.66 8.79
CA ASP A 149 -5.65 1.62 8.35
C ASP A 149 -6.99 1.30 9.04
N VAL A 150 -7.59 2.27 9.74
CA VAL A 150 -8.89 2.11 10.41
C VAL A 150 -9.82 3.26 10.07
N VAL A 151 -11.12 2.95 9.97
CA VAL A 151 -12.17 3.95 9.85
C VAL A 151 -13.07 3.90 11.07
N LEU A 152 -13.28 5.06 11.70
CA LEU A 152 -14.27 5.24 12.74
C LEU A 152 -15.61 5.61 12.11
N THR A 153 -16.64 4.82 12.42
CA THR A 153 -18.03 5.12 12.11
C THR A 153 -18.80 5.30 13.42
N LEU A 154 -19.71 6.27 13.46
CA LEU A 154 -20.55 6.55 14.63
C LEU A 154 -22.02 6.18 14.40
N LYS A 155 -22.34 5.64 13.21
CA LYS A 155 -23.71 5.42 12.77
C LYS A 155 -24.28 4.11 13.29
N ASP A 156 -25.51 4.18 13.78
CA ASP A 156 -26.41 3.03 13.86
C ASP A 156 -27.44 3.16 12.73
N ASN A 157 -27.58 2.13 11.90
CA ASN A 157 -28.42 2.16 10.70
C ASN A 157 -29.88 1.77 10.97
N LYS A 158 -30.33 1.78 12.24
CA LYS A 158 -31.67 1.32 12.60
C LYS A 158 -32.46 2.45 13.24
N GLU A 159 -33.03 3.30 12.40
CA GLU A 159 -34.19 4.09 12.82
C GLU A 159 -35.35 3.12 13.07
N ASP A 160 -35.76 2.98 14.33
CA ASP A 160 -37.00 2.30 14.66
C ASP A 160 -38.16 3.26 14.38
N SER A 161 -38.80 3.08 13.22
CA SER A 161 -39.94 3.89 12.79
C SER A 161 -41.13 3.83 13.77
N SER A 162 -41.15 2.86 14.70
CA SER A 162 -42.18 2.76 15.74
C SER A 162 -41.86 3.60 16.98
N SER A 163 -40.61 4.02 17.18
CA SER A 163 -40.22 4.84 18.32
C SER A 163 -40.59 6.31 18.11
N ARG A 164 -41.44 6.84 18.99
CA ARG A 164 -41.76 8.28 19.01
C ARG A 164 -40.77 9.10 19.83
N LEU A 165 -39.90 8.45 20.60
CA LEU A 165 -38.84 9.10 21.36
C LEU A 165 -37.53 8.96 20.59
N VAL A 166 -37.03 10.09 20.10
CA VAL A 166 -35.75 10.19 19.39
C VAL A 166 -34.78 11.00 20.24
N PHE A 167 -33.50 10.63 20.22
CA PHE A 167 -32.47 11.38 20.93
C PHE A 167 -32.37 12.81 20.39
N HIS A 168 -32.30 13.80 21.28
CA HIS A 168 -32.06 15.18 20.89
C HIS A 168 -30.56 15.38 20.61
N CYS A 169 -30.17 15.11 19.37
CA CYS A 169 -28.78 15.19 18.92
C CYS A 169 -28.43 16.58 18.38
N LYS A 170 -27.15 16.95 18.49
CA LYS A 170 -26.63 18.17 17.86
C LYS A 170 -26.57 17.99 16.34
N ASP A 171 -27.33 18.80 15.60
CA ASP A 171 -27.19 18.86 14.15
C ASP A 171 -25.79 19.36 13.81
N SER A 172 -25.01 18.48 13.20
CA SER A 172 -23.63 18.76 12.81
C SER A 172 -23.52 18.99 11.30
N GLY A 173 -24.62 18.81 10.54
CA GLY A 173 -24.57 18.68 9.09
C GLY A 173 -23.70 17.51 8.63
N VAL A 174 -23.96 16.97 7.43
CA VAL A 174 -23.04 16.05 6.76
C VAL A 174 -22.03 16.88 5.97
N ASP A 175 -21.31 17.79 6.65
CA ASP A 175 -20.29 18.61 6.02
C ASP A 175 -18.88 18.11 6.37
N ARG A 176 -17.95 18.29 5.44
CA ARG A 176 -16.54 17.90 5.62
C ARG A 176 -15.91 18.60 6.84
N SER A 177 -16.35 19.81 7.19
CA SER A 177 -15.79 20.60 8.30
C SER A 177 -16.12 19.98 9.66
N SER A 178 -17.31 19.42 9.83
CA SER A 178 -17.74 18.72 11.05
C SER A 178 -16.99 17.42 11.24
N ASN A 179 -16.80 16.64 10.17
CA ASN A 179 -15.98 15.42 10.24
C ASN A 179 -14.51 15.74 10.58
N LEU A 180 -13.96 16.84 10.05
CA LEU A 180 -12.61 17.29 10.39
C LEU A 180 -12.48 17.67 11.87
N ARG A 181 -13.44 18.43 12.42
CA ARG A 181 -13.46 18.79 13.85
C ARG A 181 -13.57 17.55 14.74
N ASN A 182 -14.45 16.61 14.40
CA ASN A 182 -14.59 15.36 15.14
C ASN A 182 -13.29 14.55 15.12
N LEU A 183 -12.67 14.41 13.95
CA LEU A 183 -11.40 13.71 13.79
C LEU A 183 -10.26 14.38 14.58
N GLU A 184 -10.25 15.71 14.65
CA GLU A 184 -9.31 16.48 15.46
C GLU A 184 -9.44 16.17 16.96
N VAL A 185 -10.68 16.10 17.47
CA VAL A 185 -10.99 15.74 18.86
C VAL A 185 -10.59 14.30 19.16
N PHE A 186 -10.86 13.36 18.25
CA PHE A 186 -10.41 11.98 18.41
C PHE A 186 -8.88 11.86 18.41
N GLY A 187 -8.19 12.71 17.64
CA GLY A 187 -6.73 12.82 17.69
C GLY A 187 -6.22 13.28 19.06
N ASP A 188 -6.89 14.25 19.69
CA ASP A 188 -6.54 14.68 21.05
C ASP A 188 -6.84 13.60 22.10
N LEU A 189 -7.96 12.88 21.95
CA LEU A 189 -8.28 11.74 22.81
C LEU A 189 -7.20 10.65 22.75
N LEU A 190 -6.75 10.29 21.55
CA LEU A 190 -5.63 9.36 21.34
C LEU A 190 -4.35 9.86 22.02
N GLN A 191 -4.00 11.13 21.82
CA GLN A 191 -2.75 11.72 22.31
C GLN A 191 -2.72 11.93 23.83
N LEU A 192 -3.85 12.25 24.46
CA LEU A 192 -3.91 12.66 25.86
C LEU A 192 -4.34 11.55 26.81
N PHE A 193 -5.14 10.59 26.34
CA PHE A 193 -5.83 9.64 27.23
C PHE A 193 -5.53 8.18 26.92
N LEU A 194 -5.37 7.79 25.65
CA LEU A 194 -5.22 6.37 25.32
C LEU A 194 -3.79 5.86 25.56
N PRO A 195 -3.62 4.85 26.43
CA PRO A 195 -2.29 4.35 26.76
C PRO A 195 -1.70 3.59 25.57
N GLY A 196 -0.40 3.78 25.34
CA GLY A 196 0.32 3.18 24.21
C GLY A 196 0.22 3.99 22.91
N CYS A 197 -0.71 4.94 22.78
CA CYS A 197 -0.77 5.84 21.64
C CYS A 197 0.33 6.92 21.73
N ALA A 198 1.26 6.91 20.78
CA ALA A 198 2.37 7.83 20.70
C ALA A 198 2.50 8.42 19.28
N ARG A 199 3.31 9.49 19.15
CA ARG A 199 3.62 10.13 17.86
C ARG A 199 2.37 10.52 17.05
N VAL A 200 1.33 11.04 17.73
CA VAL A 200 0.08 11.41 17.07
C VAL A 200 0.28 12.63 16.16
N ARG A 201 -0.12 12.51 14.90
CA ARG A 201 -0.01 13.54 13.87
C ARG A 201 -1.34 13.69 13.15
N LYS A 202 -1.90 14.90 13.18
CA LYS A 202 -3.15 15.23 12.50
C LYS A 202 -2.84 15.65 11.05
N ILE A 203 -3.28 14.88 10.06
CA ILE A 203 -3.10 15.15 8.62
C ILE A 203 -4.46 15.46 8.02
N LEU A 204 -4.98 16.64 8.36
CA LEU A 204 -6.38 17.01 8.09
C LEU A 204 -6.62 17.58 6.68
N GLN A 205 -5.55 18.07 6.02
CA GLN A 205 -5.64 18.73 4.71
C GLN A 205 -5.53 17.76 3.52
N ALA A 206 -5.30 16.46 3.78
CA ALA A 206 -5.26 15.46 2.74
C ALA A 206 -6.65 15.22 2.11
N ARG A 207 -6.67 14.59 0.92
CA ARG A 207 -7.92 14.20 0.25
C ARG A 207 -8.83 13.41 1.20
N VAL A 208 -8.25 12.40 1.85
CA VAL A 208 -8.84 11.69 2.99
C VAL A 208 -8.10 12.16 4.24
N PRO A 209 -8.75 12.96 5.10
CA PRO A 209 -8.17 13.38 6.38
C PRO A 209 -7.92 12.18 7.29
N ILE A 210 -6.74 12.14 7.92
CA ILE A 210 -6.36 11.07 8.85
C ILE A 210 -5.66 11.59 10.10
N ILE A 211 -5.70 10.80 11.16
CA ILE A 211 -4.82 10.88 12.33
C ILE A 211 -3.83 9.72 12.24
N LYS A 212 -2.56 10.02 12.03
CA LYS A 212 -1.49 9.02 12.06
C LYS A 212 -0.93 8.91 13.47
N TYR A 213 -0.79 7.71 14.01
CA TYR A 213 -0.20 7.49 15.33
C TYR A 213 0.49 6.13 15.39
N TYR A 214 1.37 5.94 16.36
CA TYR A 214 2.02 4.68 16.63
C TYR A 214 1.52 4.08 17.94
N HIS A 215 1.11 2.82 17.93
CA HIS A 215 0.65 2.12 19.11
C HIS A 215 1.78 1.26 19.71
N GLN A 216 2.42 1.76 20.77
CA GLN A 216 3.64 1.21 21.38
C GLN A 216 3.48 -0.22 21.92
N PHE A 217 2.30 -0.56 22.44
CA PHE A 217 2.08 -1.89 23.04
C PHE A 217 1.79 -2.97 22.02
N THR A 218 1.45 -2.63 20.78
CA THR A 218 1.20 -3.60 19.71
C THR A 218 2.21 -3.50 18.57
N ASP A 219 3.10 -2.49 18.62
CA ASP A 219 4.13 -2.20 17.61
C ASP A 219 3.56 -1.95 16.21
N VAL A 220 2.50 -1.14 16.12
CA VAL A 220 1.78 -0.87 14.86
C VAL A 220 1.66 0.62 14.59
N GLU A 221 2.03 1.05 13.38
CA GLU A 221 1.67 2.36 12.83
C GLU A 221 0.21 2.35 12.37
N CYS A 222 -0.57 3.33 12.78
CA CYS A 222 -2.02 3.38 12.59
C CYS A 222 -2.43 4.66 11.87
N ASP A 223 -3.31 4.53 10.87
CA ASP A 223 -3.93 5.64 10.15
C ASP A 223 -5.44 5.63 10.42
N LEU A 224 -5.91 6.51 11.32
CA LEU A 224 -7.32 6.66 11.66
C LEU A 224 -8.00 7.67 10.74
N SER A 225 -9.02 7.22 10.03
CA SER A 225 -9.92 8.04 9.20
C SER A 225 -11.35 8.02 9.78
N MET A 226 -12.25 8.82 9.21
CA MET A 226 -13.65 8.88 9.62
C MET A 226 -14.60 8.88 8.43
N CYS A 227 -15.78 8.28 8.62
CA CYS A 227 -16.96 8.26 7.73
C CYS A 227 -16.86 7.45 6.43
N ASN A 228 -15.77 7.55 5.66
CA ASN A 228 -15.72 6.88 4.35
C ASN A 228 -15.38 5.38 4.50
N VAL A 229 -16.40 4.53 4.36
CA VAL A 229 -16.25 3.06 4.42
C VAL A 229 -15.90 2.42 3.08
N SER A 230 -15.73 3.18 1.99
CA SER A 230 -15.37 2.62 0.68
C SER A 230 -14.05 1.83 0.74
N GLY A 231 -13.11 2.25 1.60
CA GLY A 231 -11.88 1.52 1.88
C GLY A 231 -12.10 0.12 2.48
N VAL A 232 -13.12 -0.04 3.32
CA VAL A 232 -13.53 -1.34 3.88
C VAL A 232 -14.02 -2.26 2.76
N HIS A 233 -14.93 -1.78 1.93
CA HIS A 233 -15.46 -2.56 0.80
C HIS A 233 -14.43 -2.85 -0.29
N MET A 234 -13.49 -1.93 -0.54
CA MET A 234 -12.36 -2.19 -1.42
C MET A 234 -11.49 -3.32 -0.86
N SER A 235 -11.33 -3.37 0.46
CA SER A 235 -10.56 -4.44 1.12
C SER A 235 -11.30 -5.78 1.06
N ASP A 236 -12.63 -5.78 1.21
CA ASP A 236 -13.47 -6.96 0.99
C ASP A 236 -13.31 -7.49 -0.44
N PHE A 237 -13.41 -6.61 -1.45
CA PHE A 237 -13.21 -6.98 -2.84
C PHE A 237 -11.83 -7.60 -3.07
N LEU A 238 -10.77 -6.93 -2.61
CA LEU A 238 -9.41 -7.44 -2.73
C LEU A 238 -9.21 -8.79 -2.01
N TYR A 239 -9.79 -8.95 -0.82
CA TYR A 239 -9.74 -10.21 -0.07
C TYR A 239 -10.40 -11.34 -0.85
N ILE A 240 -11.57 -11.09 -1.46
CA ILE A 240 -12.28 -12.04 -2.32
C ILE A 240 -11.39 -12.42 -3.50
N MET A 241 -10.86 -11.45 -4.24
CA MET A 241 -9.98 -11.71 -5.38
C MET A 241 -8.74 -12.53 -4.97
N GLY A 242 -8.15 -12.23 -3.82
CA GLY A 242 -7.03 -13.00 -3.26
C GLY A 242 -7.39 -14.37 -2.72
N SER A 243 -8.67 -14.73 -2.63
CA SER A 243 -9.15 -16.02 -2.10
C SER A 243 -9.68 -16.97 -3.17
N ILE A 244 -9.90 -16.47 -4.40
CA ILE A 244 -10.40 -17.26 -5.53
C ILE A 244 -9.38 -18.31 -5.99
N ASP A 245 -8.09 -17.97 -6.01
CA ASP A 245 -7.02 -18.88 -6.45
C ASP A 245 -5.78 -18.72 -5.57
N SER A 246 -5.16 -19.86 -5.22
CA SER A 246 -4.02 -19.92 -4.30
C SER A 246 -2.76 -19.23 -4.83
N ARG A 247 -2.65 -19.02 -6.15
CA ARG A 247 -1.51 -18.36 -6.81
C ARG A 247 -1.56 -16.83 -6.69
N VAL A 248 -2.72 -16.24 -6.42
CA VAL A 248 -2.93 -14.78 -6.45
C VAL A 248 -2.08 -14.07 -5.41
N ARG A 249 -2.20 -14.44 -4.13
CA ARG A 249 -1.46 -13.79 -3.04
C ARG A 249 0.06 -13.96 -3.19
N PRO A 250 0.60 -15.17 -3.43
CA PRO A 250 2.03 -15.33 -3.63
C PRO A 250 2.58 -14.48 -4.79
N LEU A 251 1.87 -14.42 -5.92
CA LEU A 251 2.29 -13.60 -7.06
C LEU A 251 2.32 -12.10 -6.73
N VAL A 252 1.29 -11.58 -6.04
CA VAL A 252 1.24 -10.19 -5.57
C VAL A 252 2.43 -9.89 -4.65
N PHE A 253 2.77 -10.79 -3.73
CA PHE A 253 3.90 -10.61 -2.82
C PHE A 253 5.24 -10.59 -3.56
N ALA A 254 5.45 -11.50 -4.51
CA ALA A 254 6.66 -11.55 -5.32
C ALA A 254 6.86 -10.25 -6.12
N ILE A 255 5.82 -9.77 -6.80
CA ILE A 255 5.87 -8.55 -7.61
C ILE A 255 6.07 -7.31 -6.74
N ARG A 256 5.42 -7.23 -5.57
CA ARG A 256 5.65 -6.13 -4.63
C ARG A 256 7.07 -6.13 -4.06
N LYS A 257 7.62 -7.30 -3.74
CA LYS A 257 9.00 -7.42 -3.27
C LYS A 257 9.98 -7.03 -4.37
N TRP A 258 9.79 -7.54 -5.58
CA TRP A 258 10.57 -7.14 -6.76
C TRP A 258 10.56 -5.61 -6.95
N ALA A 259 9.37 -5.00 -6.99
CA ALA A 259 9.23 -3.56 -7.19
C ALA A 259 9.87 -2.73 -6.06
N GLN A 260 9.90 -3.26 -4.84
CA GLN A 260 10.64 -2.66 -3.72
C GLN A 260 12.16 -2.73 -3.95
N GLU A 261 12.70 -3.90 -4.28
CA GLU A 261 14.15 -4.13 -4.45
C GLU A 261 14.73 -3.30 -5.61
N VAL A 262 14.00 -3.19 -6.72
CA VAL A 262 14.42 -2.37 -7.87
C VAL A 262 14.10 -0.87 -7.73
N GLY A 263 13.48 -0.45 -6.62
CA GLY A 263 13.24 0.96 -6.29
C GLY A 263 12.08 1.63 -7.04
N LEU A 264 11.07 0.88 -7.44
CA LEU A 264 9.83 1.39 -8.08
C LEU A 264 8.78 1.85 -7.08
N THR A 265 8.92 1.43 -5.82
CA THR A 265 8.05 1.81 -4.69
C THR A 265 8.86 2.56 -3.63
N ASN A 266 8.17 3.33 -2.80
CA ASN A 266 8.77 4.06 -1.69
C ASN A 266 7.85 3.99 -0.46
N SER A 267 8.43 4.02 0.74
CA SER A 267 7.67 4.11 2.00
C SER A 267 7.05 5.49 2.20
N SER A 268 7.66 6.53 1.61
CA SER A 268 7.13 7.89 1.63
C SER A 268 6.19 8.14 0.45
N PRO A 269 5.08 8.87 0.65
CA PRO A 269 4.23 9.30 -0.45
C PRO A 269 5.01 10.11 -1.49
N GLY A 270 4.66 9.96 -2.78
CA GLY A 270 5.29 10.73 -3.84
C GLY A 270 4.95 10.19 -5.22
N ARG A 271 5.91 10.30 -6.15
CA ARG A 271 5.72 10.01 -7.58
C ARG A 271 5.78 8.53 -7.97
N TRP A 272 6.08 7.66 -7.01
CA TRP A 272 6.31 6.23 -7.20
C TRP A 272 5.01 5.45 -7.35
N ILE A 273 5.10 4.23 -7.89
CA ILE A 273 3.97 3.32 -7.93
C ILE A 273 3.67 2.87 -6.50
N THR A 274 2.40 2.91 -6.11
CA THR A 274 1.99 2.45 -4.77
C THR A 274 1.81 0.94 -4.74
N ASN A 275 1.91 0.34 -3.56
CA ASN A 275 1.60 -1.08 -3.37
C ASN A 275 0.16 -1.42 -3.79
N PHE A 276 -0.79 -0.50 -3.56
CA PHE A 276 -2.18 -0.68 -3.99
C PHE A 276 -2.28 -0.70 -5.52
N SER A 277 -1.62 0.24 -6.22
CA SER A 277 -1.55 0.24 -7.69
C SER A 277 -0.91 -1.03 -8.25
N LEU A 278 0.19 -1.51 -7.66
CA LEU A 278 0.83 -2.78 -8.05
C LEU A 278 -0.11 -3.96 -7.87
N THR A 279 -0.79 -4.09 -6.73
CA THR A 279 -1.78 -5.14 -6.51
C THR A 279 -2.85 -5.13 -7.61
N LEU A 280 -3.41 -3.97 -7.94
CA LEU A 280 -4.42 -3.86 -9.00
C LEU A 280 -3.89 -4.23 -10.39
N LEU A 281 -2.62 -3.93 -10.71
CA LEU A 281 -1.97 -4.40 -11.94
C LEU A 281 -1.92 -5.93 -11.97
N VAL A 282 -1.47 -6.56 -10.87
CA VAL A 282 -1.41 -8.03 -10.80
C VAL A 282 -2.80 -8.65 -10.96
N LEU A 283 -3.80 -8.13 -10.25
CA LEU A 283 -5.17 -8.65 -10.35
C LEU A 283 -5.75 -8.50 -11.76
N ALA A 284 -5.53 -7.35 -12.40
CA ALA A 284 -5.99 -7.13 -13.77
C ALA A 284 -5.28 -8.04 -14.78
N PHE A 285 -3.98 -8.26 -14.62
CA PHE A 285 -3.24 -9.25 -15.42
C PHE A 285 -3.85 -10.65 -15.25
N LEU A 286 -4.17 -11.07 -14.03
CA LEU A 286 -4.77 -12.39 -13.77
C LEU A 286 -6.22 -12.54 -14.30
N GLN A 287 -6.90 -11.44 -14.65
CA GLN A 287 -8.20 -11.47 -15.33
C GLN A 287 -8.08 -11.71 -16.84
N GLY A 288 -6.93 -11.40 -17.43
CA GLY A 288 -6.65 -11.64 -18.85
C GLY A 288 -5.16 -11.79 -19.10
N PRO A 289 -4.56 -12.94 -18.70
CA PRO A 289 -3.15 -13.23 -18.99
C PRO A 289 -2.89 -13.31 -20.50
N LEU A 290 -1.62 -13.24 -20.90
CA LEU A 290 -1.24 -13.12 -22.30
C LEU A 290 -1.41 -14.43 -23.07
N HIS A 291 -0.99 -15.54 -22.45
CA HIS A 291 -0.91 -16.85 -23.11
C HIS A 291 -1.74 -17.93 -22.42
N SER A 292 -2.41 -17.57 -21.32
CA SER A 292 -3.08 -18.53 -20.45
C SER A 292 -4.52 -18.08 -20.10
N PRO A 293 -5.43 -19.03 -19.75
CA PRO A 293 -6.81 -18.69 -19.42
C PRO A 293 -6.91 -17.77 -18.19
N PRO A 294 -8.01 -17.01 -18.02
CA PRO A 294 -8.22 -16.19 -16.83
C PRO A 294 -8.14 -16.98 -15.52
N ILE A 295 -7.43 -16.43 -14.55
CA ILE A 295 -7.37 -16.94 -13.17
C ILE A 295 -8.41 -16.27 -12.30
N LEU A 296 -8.75 -15.02 -12.61
CA LEU A 296 -9.69 -14.23 -11.84
C LEU A 296 -10.89 -13.78 -12.68
N PRO A 297 -12.10 -13.72 -12.10
CA PRO A 297 -13.24 -13.10 -12.75
C PRO A 297 -13.11 -11.57 -12.76
N SER A 298 -13.91 -10.89 -13.59
CA SER A 298 -14.06 -9.44 -13.48
C SER A 298 -14.94 -9.04 -12.30
N LEU A 299 -14.81 -7.81 -11.79
CA LEU A 299 -15.73 -7.33 -10.75
C LEU A 299 -17.18 -7.29 -11.27
N ASN A 300 -17.43 -7.02 -12.55
CA ASN A 300 -18.78 -7.11 -13.11
C ASN A 300 -19.36 -8.53 -13.05
N THR A 301 -18.54 -9.58 -13.10
CA THR A 301 -19.02 -10.96 -12.86
C THR A 301 -19.50 -11.10 -11.42
N LEU A 302 -18.76 -10.59 -10.44
CA LEU A 302 -19.19 -10.60 -9.03
C LEU A 302 -20.46 -9.78 -8.81
N VAL A 303 -20.60 -8.63 -9.49
CA VAL A 303 -21.81 -7.78 -9.44
C VAL A 303 -23.02 -8.54 -10.02
N LYS A 304 -22.85 -9.25 -11.14
CA LYS A 304 -23.93 -10.04 -11.77
C LYS A 304 -24.36 -11.23 -10.92
N SER A 305 -23.46 -11.79 -10.13
CA SER A 305 -23.75 -12.91 -9.22
C SER A 305 -24.21 -12.45 -7.83
N ALA A 306 -24.24 -11.14 -7.56
CA ALA A 306 -24.61 -10.60 -6.24
C ALA A 306 -26.09 -10.85 -5.92
N GLU A 307 -26.37 -11.19 -4.66
CA GLU A 307 -27.73 -11.36 -4.14
C GLU A 307 -28.24 -10.06 -3.49
N SER A 308 -29.54 -10.00 -3.14
CA SER A 308 -30.12 -8.83 -2.47
C SER A 308 -29.39 -8.45 -1.17
N LYS A 309 -28.87 -9.44 -0.44
CA LYS A 309 -28.08 -9.26 0.79
C LYS A 309 -26.71 -8.61 0.55
N ASP A 310 -26.18 -8.67 -0.67
CA ASP A 310 -24.88 -8.11 -1.04
C ASP A 310 -25.00 -6.63 -1.46
N SER A 311 -26.22 -6.12 -1.60
CA SER A 311 -26.47 -4.74 -2.01
C SER A 311 -26.02 -3.76 -0.93
N PHE A 312 -25.10 -2.87 -1.28
CA PHE A 312 -24.62 -1.83 -0.39
C PHE A 312 -24.20 -0.58 -1.18
N ILE A 313 -24.72 0.58 -0.78
CA ILE A 313 -24.33 1.89 -1.30
C ILE A 313 -23.88 2.73 -0.11
N THR A 314 -22.69 3.32 -0.20
CA THR A 314 -22.18 4.19 0.87
C THR A 314 -22.98 5.50 0.91
N ASP A 315 -22.85 6.25 2.00
CA ASP A 315 -23.49 7.56 2.13
C ASP A 315 -23.04 8.56 1.05
N GLU A 316 -21.83 8.38 0.52
CA GLU A 316 -21.26 9.17 -0.57
C GLU A 316 -21.75 8.70 -1.96
N GLY A 317 -22.65 7.71 -2.02
CA GLY A 317 -23.21 7.19 -3.26
C GLY A 317 -22.31 6.17 -3.98
N VAL A 318 -21.29 5.63 -3.31
CA VAL A 318 -20.42 4.61 -3.91
C VAL A 318 -21.11 3.26 -3.87
N ASN A 319 -21.40 2.69 -5.04
CA ASN A 319 -21.97 1.36 -5.15
C ASN A 319 -20.91 0.28 -4.85
N CYS A 320 -21.09 -0.41 -3.73
CA CYS A 320 -20.23 -1.50 -3.25
C CYS A 320 -20.95 -2.85 -3.30
N SER A 321 -21.93 -3.00 -4.20
CA SER A 321 -22.71 -4.22 -4.37
C SER A 321 -21.99 -5.23 -5.25
N PHE A 322 -21.45 -6.28 -4.66
CA PHE A 322 -20.83 -7.42 -5.35
C PHE A 322 -20.91 -8.67 -4.47
N LEU A 323 -20.91 -9.86 -5.09
CA LEU A 323 -21.00 -11.13 -4.38
C LEU A 323 -19.88 -11.26 -3.32
N ARG A 324 -20.26 -11.48 -2.06
CA ARG A 324 -19.33 -11.71 -0.94
C ARG A 324 -19.04 -13.20 -0.69
N ASP A 325 -20.00 -14.05 -1.04
CA ASP A 325 -19.95 -15.49 -0.79
C ASP A 325 -19.36 -16.23 -2.00
N ILE A 326 -18.07 -16.55 -1.92
CA ILE A 326 -17.30 -17.12 -3.04
C ILE A 326 -17.79 -18.54 -3.38
N GLU A 327 -18.38 -19.27 -2.43
CA GLU A 327 -18.95 -20.60 -2.70
C GLU A 327 -20.13 -20.55 -3.68
N LYS A 328 -20.77 -19.39 -3.82
CA LYS A 328 -21.84 -19.14 -4.80
C LYS A 328 -21.32 -18.62 -6.14
N LEU A 329 -20.02 -18.38 -6.27
CA LEU A 329 -19.44 -17.88 -7.49
C LEU A 329 -19.34 -19.01 -8.52
N HIS A 330 -20.11 -18.92 -9.59
CA HIS A 330 -20.02 -19.83 -10.73
C HIS A 330 -18.83 -19.47 -11.64
N PHE A 331 -17.62 -19.44 -11.07
CA PHE A 331 -16.38 -19.25 -11.78
C PHE A 331 -15.34 -20.25 -11.26
N SER A 332 -14.67 -20.93 -12.18
CA SER A 332 -13.53 -21.77 -11.85
C SER A 332 -12.47 -21.57 -12.92
N SER A 333 -11.26 -21.26 -12.50
CA SER A 333 -10.16 -21.13 -13.45
C SER A 333 -9.79 -22.51 -14.00
N VAL A 334 -9.67 -22.60 -15.32
CA VAL A 334 -9.09 -23.77 -16.02
C VAL A 334 -7.59 -23.58 -16.29
N ASN A 335 -7.00 -22.49 -15.79
CA ASN A 335 -5.59 -22.17 -15.96
C ASN A 335 -4.74 -23.11 -15.08
N ILE A 336 -3.78 -23.79 -15.71
CA ILE A 336 -2.87 -24.76 -15.08
C ILE A 336 -1.44 -24.23 -14.89
N GLU A 337 -1.16 -22.98 -15.28
CA GLU A 337 0.17 -22.39 -15.22
C GLU A 337 0.67 -22.23 -13.79
N ASN A 338 1.96 -22.50 -13.58
CA ASN A 338 2.56 -22.33 -12.25
C ASN A 338 2.92 -20.85 -11.99
N LEU A 339 3.38 -20.56 -10.77
CA LEU A 339 3.71 -19.18 -10.36
C LEU A 339 4.88 -18.57 -11.14
N GLU A 340 5.82 -19.40 -11.60
CA GLU A 340 6.96 -18.96 -12.40
C GLU A 340 6.53 -18.48 -13.79
N VAL A 341 5.69 -19.26 -14.47
CA VAL A 341 5.13 -18.87 -15.78
C VAL A 341 4.31 -17.59 -15.64
N LEU A 342 3.43 -17.51 -14.65
CA LEU A 342 2.62 -16.31 -14.41
C LEU A 342 3.45 -15.08 -14.07
N LEU A 343 4.57 -15.23 -13.37
CA LEU A 343 5.51 -14.14 -13.08
C LEU A 343 6.18 -13.64 -14.37
N CYS A 344 6.64 -14.55 -15.23
CA CYS A 344 7.21 -14.21 -16.53
C CYS A 344 6.18 -13.51 -17.43
N GLU A 345 4.98 -14.06 -17.55
CA GLU A 345 3.88 -13.49 -18.34
C GLU A 345 3.48 -12.09 -17.84
N PHE A 346 3.46 -11.85 -16.52
CA PHE A 346 3.18 -10.52 -15.96
C PHE A 346 4.18 -9.48 -16.47
N PHE A 347 5.48 -9.81 -16.42
CA PHE A 347 6.53 -8.90 -16.86
C PHE A 347 6.48 -8.67 -18.37
N GLU A 348 6.25 -9.73 -19.14
CA GLU A 348 6.08 -9.64 -20.59
C GLU A 348 4.89 -8.74 -20.96
N TYR A 349 3.72 -9.03 -20.38
CA TYR A 349 2.48 -8.28 -20.59
C TYR A 349 2.67 -6.79 -20.36
N TYR A 350 3.16 -6.41 -19.18
CA TYR A 350 3.30 -5.00 -18.82
C TYR A 350 4.52 -4.30 -19.44
N SER A 351 5.49 -5.04 -19.97
CA SER A 351 6.55 -4.42 -20.78
C SER A 351 6.04 -3.94 -22.14
N GLN A 352 4.97 -4.54 -22.65
CA GLN A 352 4.37 -4.27 -23.97
C GLN A 352 3.04 -3.50 -23.89
N PHE A 353 2.43 -3.42 -22.70
CA PHE A 353 1.15 -2.74 -22.48
C PHE A 353 1.16 -1.28 -22.96
N ASP A 354 0.12 -0.88 -23.70
CA ASP A 354 -0.04 0.49 -24.19
C ASP A 354 -0.55 1.44 -23.09
N PHE A 355 0.35 1.83 -22.19
CA PHE A 355 0.04 2.83 -21.15
C PHE A 355 -0.26 4.22 -21.71
N LYS A 356 0.04 4.49 -22.99
CA LYS A 356 -0.21 5.79 -23.60
C LYS A 356 -1.71 5.98 -23.83
N SER A 357 -2.39 4.98 -24.39
CA SER A 357 -3.81 5.07 -24.73
C SER A 357 -4.74 4.25 -23.83
N LYS A 358 -4.23 3.22 -23.12
CA LYS A 358 -5.03 2.28 -22.35
C LYS A 358 -4.96 2.45 -20.84
N SER A 359 -6.10 2.26 -20.19
CA SER A 359 -6.28 2.18 -18.75
C SER A 359 -6.51 0.74 -18.32
N VAL A 360 -6.11 0.43 -17.10
CA VAL A 360 -6.31 -0.88 -16.47
C VAL A 360 -7.65 -0.89 -15.74
N CYS A 361 -8.51 -1.86 -16.06
CA CYS A 361 -9.88 -1.94 -15.55
C CYS A 361 -10.22 -3.32 -15.00
N LEU A 362 -10.39 -3.43 -13.67
CA LEU A 362 -10.79 -4.68 -13.04
C LEU A 362 -12.30 -4.97 -13.17
N ASN A 363 -13.09 -3.97 -13.53
CA ASN A 363 -14.55 -4.12 -13.71
C ASN A 363 -14.88 -4.97 -14.93
N GLU A 364 -14.22 -4.70 -16.06
CA GLU A 364 -14.43 -5.46 -17.30
C GLU A 364 -13.43 -6.60 -17.48
N GLY A 365 -12.28 -6.56 -16.81
CA GLY A 365 -11.19 -7.53 -17.00
C GLY A 365 -10.42 -7.33 -18.30
N VAL A 366 -10.63 -6.18 -18.97
CA VAL A 366 -9.94 -5.82 -20.22
C VAL A 366 -9.48 -4.36 -20.18
N PRO A 367 -8.43 -3.99 -20.94
CA PRO A 367 -7.96 -2.61 -21.00
C PRO A 367 -8.98 -1.69 -21.67
N LEU A 368 -9.24 -0.51 -21.08
CA LEU A 368 -10.15 0.49 -21.63
C LEU A 368 -9.38 1.70 -22.18
N THR A 369 -10.02 2.57 -22.95
CA THR A 369 -9.40 3.84 -23.38
C THR A 369 -9.24 4.78 -22.18
N LYS A 370 -8.11 5.50 -22.11
CA LYS A 370 -7.85 6.47 -21.03
C LYS A 370 -8.76 7.68 -21.12
N LEU A 371 -9.18 8.18 -19.96
CA LEU A 371 -9.98 9.40 -19.84
C LEU A 371 -9.10 10.67 -19.74
N ASP A 372 -7.81 10.52 -19.41
CA ASP A 372 -6.88 11.64 -19.31
C ASP A 372 -5.44 11.25 -19.73
N HIS A 373 -4.53 12.23 -19.67
CA HIS A 373 -3.12 12.08 -20.05
C HIS A 373 -2.19 11.65 -18.90
N SER A 374 -2.72 11.12 -17.79
CA SER A 374 -1.90 10.58 -16.70
C SER A 374 -0.91 9.53 -17.22
N ALA A 375 0.28 9.43 -16.64
CA ALA A 375 1.25 8.43 -17.10
C ALA A 375 0.68 7.00 -16.98
N LEU A 376 0.25 6.63 -15.77
CA LEU A 376 -0.42 5.38 -15.47
C LEU A 376 -1.89 5.66 -15.11
N TYR A 377 -2.81 4.88 -15.67
CA TYR A 377 -4.23 4.99 -15.38
C TYR A 377 -4.81 3.64 -14.98
N ILE A 378 -5.06 3.48 -13.68
CA ILE A 378 -5.74 2.30 -13.13
C ILE A 378 -7.06 2.79 -12.53
N ILE A 379 -8.17 2.29 -13.10
CA ILE A 379 -9.52 2.66 -12.66
C ILE A 379 -9.76 2.09 -11.26
N ASN A 380 -10.20 2.92 -10.32
CA ASN A 380 -10.68 2.45 -9.02
C ASN A 380 -11.92 1.55 -9.23
N PRO A 381 -11.90 0.26 -8.84
CA PRO A 381 -12.99 -0.67 -9.10
C PRO A 381 -14.36 -0.24 -8.56
N LEU A 382 -14.40 0.45 -7.42
CA LEU A 382 -15.65 0.89 -6.77
C LEU A 382 -16.01 2.34 -7.13
N GLU A 383 -15.02 3.18 -7.44
CA GLU A 383 -15.20 4.59 -7.79
C GLU A 383 -14.64 4.88 -9.19
N ARG A 384 -15.34 4.41 -10.24
CA ARG A 384 -14.84 4.37 -11.63
C ARG A 384 -14.32 5.71 -12.19
N GLY A 385 -14.75 6.84 -11.64
CA GLY A 385 -14.26 8.17 -12.01
C GLY A 385 -12.85 8.51 -11.49
N LEU A 386 -12.22 7.62 -10.71
CA LEU A 386 -10.94 7.86 -10.07
C LEU A 386 -9.82 7.00 -10.65
N ASN A 387 -8.70 7.65 -10.95
CA ASN A 387 -7.42 7.01 -11.23
C ASN A 387 -6.63 6.82 -9.91
N VAL A 388 -6.41 5.57 -9.49
CA VAL A 388 -5.67 5.26 -8.25
C VAL A 388 -4.16 5.51 -8.36
N SER A 389 -3.67 5.72 -9.58
CA SER A 389 -2.25 5.92 -9.91
C SER A 389 -1.96 7.34 -10.42
N LYS A 390 -2.82 8.31 -10.10
CA LYS A 390 -2.67 9.71 -10.55
C LYS A 390 -1.37 10.36 -10.06
N ASN A 391 -0.79 9.87 -8.97
CA ASN A 391 0.49 10.33 -8.44
C ASN A 391 1.70 9.86 -9.27
N VAL A 392 1.55 8.82 -10.08
CA VAL A 392 2.67 8.18 -10.79
C VAL A 392 3.15 9.08 -11.92
N SER A 393 4.44 9.46 -11.87
CA SER A 393 5.06 10.25 -12.93
C SER A 393 5.42 9.41 -14.16
N LEU A 394 5.58 10.05 -15.31
CA LEU A 394 6.02 9.37 -16.54
C LEU A 394 7.39 8.71 -16.38
N GLU A 395 8.31 9.34 -15.65
CA GLU A 395 9.64 8.80 -15.36
C GLU A 395 9.55 7.46 -14.60
N GLU A 396 8.72 7.39 -13.56
CA GLU A 396 8.55 6.15 -12.78
C GLU A 396 7.83 5.06 -13.57
N LEU A 397 6.91 5.43 -14.49
CA LEU A 397 6.29 4.47 -15.40
C LEU A 397 7.29 3.89 -16.40
N GLU A 398 8.16 4.71 -17.00
CA GLU A 398 9.18 4.22 -17.91
C GLU A 398 10.22 3.35 -17.18
N LYS A 399 10.57 3.69 -15.93
CA LYS A 399 11.37 2.80 -15.07
C LYS A 399 10.68 1.46 -14.85
N PHE A 400 9.37 1.44 -14.58
CA PHE A 400 8.61 0.20 -14.41
C PHE A 400 8.64 -0.65 -15.68
N LYS A 401 8.39 -0.06 -16.87
CA LYS A 401 8.44 -0.79 -18.15
C LYS A 401 9.83 -1.37 -18.43
N PHE A 402 10.87 -0.58 -18.19
CA PHE A 402 12.25 -1.04 -18.36
C PHE A 402 12.60 -2.16 -17.40
N ALA A 403 12.24 -2.03 -16.12
CA ALA A 403 12.47 -3.06 -15.12
C ALA A 403 11.70 -4.34 -15.42
N ALA A 404 10.44 -4.25 -15.87
CA ALA A 404 9.63 -5.40 -16.26
C ALA A 404 10.26 -6.13 -17.45
N ARG A 405 10.68 -5.40 -18.50
CA ARG A 405 11.37 -5.99 -19.66
C ARG A 405 12.66 -6.72 -19.24
N ASN A 406 13.45 -6.13 -18.35
CA ASN A 406 14.67 -6.76 -17.86
C ASN A 406 14.37 -8.01 -17.02
N ALA A 407 13.36 -7.97 -16.17
CA ALA A 407 12.96 -9.13 -15.36
C ALA A 407 12.49 -10.29 -16.25
N ALA A 408 11.67 -10.01 -17.28
CA ALA A 408 11.28 -11.01 -18.27
C ALA A 408 12.49 -11.62 -18.97
N TRP A 409 13.44 -10.78 -19.43
CA TRP A 409 14.65 -11.26 -20.09
C TRP A 409 15.49 -12.15 -19.17
N ILE A 410 15.74 -11.73 -17.92
CA ILE A 410 16.53 -12.48 -16.94
C ILE A 410 15.90 -13.85 -16.64
N LEU A 411 14.58 -13.93 -16.50
CA LEU A 411 13.90 -15.19 -16.19
C LEU A 411 13.86 -16.14 -17.39
N GLN A 412 13.87 -15.61 -18.63
CA GLN A 412 13.88 -16.41 -19.86
C GLN A 412 15.30 -16.84 -20.28
N SER A 413 16.30 -15.99 -20.03
CA SER A 413 17.69 -16.32 -20.29
C SER A 413 18.20 -17.20 -19.15
N GLU A 414 18.36 -18.50 -19.37
CA GLU A 414 18.99 -19.44 -18.42
C GLU A 414 20.48 -19.09 -18.08
N GLU A 415 20.98 -17.91 -18.48
CA GLU A 415 22.37 -17.46 -18.33
C GLU A 415 22.79 -17.10 -16.89
N SER A 416 21.95 -17.29 -15.87
CA SER A 416 22.31 -17.04 -14.47
C SER A 416 22.93 -18.24 -13.74
N THR A 417 23.60 -19.16 -14.45
CA THR A 417 24.27 -20.33 -13.83
C THR A 417 25.64 -20.02 -13.22
N ASN A 418 26.17 -18.80 -13.41
CA ASN A 418 27.49 -18.40 -12.90
C ASN A 418 27.48 -17.36 -11.76
N THR A 419 26.31 -17.03 -11.22
CA THR A 419 26.19 -16.18 -10.02
C THR A 419 25.47 -16.92 -8.92
N SER A 420 25.83 -16.65 -7.67
CA SER A 420 25.13 -17.21 -6.51
C SER A 420 23.62 -16.92 -6.51
N ASN A 421 23.14 -15.90 -7.23
CA ASN A 421 21.73 -15.50 -7.24
C ASN A 421 21.01 -16.07 -8.48
N TRP A 422 19.89 -16.78 -8.27
CA TRP A 422 19.04 -17.35 -9.32
C TRP A 422 17.53 -17.14 -9.01
N GLY A 423 16.68 -17.28 -10.03
CA GLY A 423 15.22 -17.15 -9.89
C GLY A 423 14.76 -15.77 -9.44
N LEU A 424 14.00 -15.65 -8.35
CA LEU A 424 13.61 -14.34 -7.79
C LEU A 424 14.80 -13.47 -7.41
N LEU A 425 15.90 -14.07 -6.96
CA LEU A 425 17.07 -13.31 -6.49
C LEU A 425 17.77 -12.59 -7.63
N SER A 426 17.76 -13.14 -8.85
CA SER A 426 18.38 -12.49 -10.02
C SER A 426 17.62 -11.25 -10.48
N ILE A 427 16.30 -11.19 -10.25
CA ILE A 427 15.47 -10.01 -10.57
C ILE A 427 15.37 -8.99 -9.42
N PHE A 428 15.82 -9.34 -8.21
CA PHE A 428 15.91 -8.40 -7.08
C PHE A 428 17.16 -7.51 -7.14
N ASP A 429 18.21 -7.97 -7.81
CA ASP A 429 19.41 -7.19 -7.93
C ASP A 429 19.17 -5.97 -8.83
N LYS A 430 19.61 -4.80 -8.35
CA LYS A 430 19.50 -3.56 -9.13
C LYS A 430 20.24 -3.76 -10.45
N PRO A 431 19.67 -3.32 -11.59
CA PRO A 431 20.30 -3.51 -12.90
C PRO A 431 21.73 -2.96 -12.84
N ASN A 432 22.71 -3.85 -12.96
CA ASN A 432 24.11 -3.47 -13.02
C ASN A 432 24.27 -2.51 -14.21
N LYS A 433 24.90 -1.35 -14.00
CA LYS A 433 25.15 -0.33 -15.05
C LYS A 433 25.80 -0.92 -16.32
N LYS A 434 26.40 -2.11 -16.25
CA LYS A 434 26.98 -2.84 -17.38
C LYS A 434 25.95 -3.40 -18.38
N MET A 435 24.73 -3.75 -17.95
CA MET A 435 23.70 -4.27 -18.89
C MET A 435 22.98 -3.18 -19.69
N ALA A 436 23.06 -1.92 -19.26
CA ALA A 436 22.50 -0.79 -20.01
C ALA A 436 23.20 -0.56 -21.38
N PHE A 437 24.37 -1.18 -21.62
CA PHE A 437 25.17 -0.95 -22.83
C PHE A 437 25.01 -2.00 -23.93
N SER A 438 24.35 -3.15 -23.71
CA SER A 438 24.22 -4.17 -24.79
C SER A 438 23.04 -3.91 -25.74
N VAL A 439 21.96 -3.26 -25.26
CA VAL A 439 20.77 -2.98 -26.09
C VAL A 439 21.01 -1.82 -27.08
N SER A 440 22.03 -0.98 -26.86
CA SER A 440 22.36 0.13 -27.78
C SER A 440 23.15 -0.30 -29.01
N ARG A 441 23.58 -1.56 -29.14
CA ARG A 441 24.34 -2.02 -30.32
C ARG A 441 23.46 -2.44 -31.50
N ASN A 442 22.18 -2.75 -31.31
CA ASN A 442 21.29 -3.19 -32.41
C ASN A 442 20.49 -2.05 -33.09
N LYS A 443 20.82 -0.78 -32.81
CA LYS A 443 20.23 0.38 -33.52
C LYS A 443 21.13 0.99 -34.60
N ASN A 444 22.38 0.54 -34.74
CA ASN A 444 23.36 1.15 -35.64
C ASN A 444 23.64 0.38 -36.96
N GLU A 445 22.96 -0.72 -37.24
CA GLU A 445 23.10 -1.42 -38.54
C GLU A 445 22.09 -0.98 -39.62
N ARG A 446 21.32 0.10 -39.40
CA ARG A 446 20.47 0.72 -40.45
C ARG A 446 20.91 2.13 -40.86
N LEU A 447 22.14 2.52 -40.54
CA LEU A 447 22.73 3.82 -40.90
C LEU A 447 24.04 3.64 -41.69
N MET A 448 23.96 2.88 -42.77
CA MET A 448 24.78 2.96 -43.99
C MET A 448 23.77 2.67 -45.13
N GLN A 449 23.53 3.45 -46.18
CA GLN A 449 24.20 4.55 -46.85
C GLN A 449 23.12 5.53 -47.35
N VAL A 450 23.09 6.77 -46.85
CA VAL A 450 22.33 7.86 -47.51
C VAL A 450 23.22 9.09 -47.77
N LYS A 451 24.41 9.14 -47.15
CA LYS A 451 25.43 10.15 -47.44
C LYS A 451 26.29 9.88 -48.67
N GLN A 452 26.27 8.66 -49.23
CA GLN A 452 26.99 8.31 -50.47
C GLN A 452 26.13 8.45 -51.73
N LEU A 453 24.92 9.04 -51.63
CA LEU A 453 24.00 9.22 -52.75
C LEU A 453 23.85 10.69 -53.21
N PHE A 454 24.59 11.62 -52.60
CA PHE A 454 24.51 13.06 -52.89
C PHE A 454 25.88 13.76 -53.01
N GLU A 455 26.96 13.02 -53.26
CA GLU A 455 28.30 13.56 -53.49
C GLU A 455 28.90 13.07 -54.82
N GLU A 456 28.12 13.04 -55.89
CA GLU A 456 28.65 12.95 -57.26
C GLU A 456 27.74 13.73 -58.20
N GLU A 457 27.83 15.05 -58.17
CA GLU A 457 27.57 15.91 -59.34
C GLU A 457 28.13 17.31 -59.05
N ASP A 458 28.74 17.91 -60.07
CA ASP A 458 29.33 19.25 -60.16
C ASP A 458 30.80 19.43 -59.75
N ASN A 459 31.69 19.06 -60.67
CA ASN A 459 32.93 19.81 -60.92
C ASN A 459 33.33 19.75 -62.39
N THR A 460 32.89 20.75 -63.17
CA THR A 460 33.63 21.25 -64.34
C THR A 460 33.68 22.78 -64.29
N ASP A 461 34.87 23.27 -63.95
CA ASP A 461 35.64 24.31 -64.66
C ASP A 461 35.03 25.73 -64.84
N THR A 462 35.65 26.73 -64.20
CA THR A 462 36.47 27.81 -64.82
C THR A 462 36.52 29.11 -63.98
N GLY A 463 37.74 29.55 -63.66
CA GLY A 463 38.25 30.89 -63.99
C GLY A 463 37.90 32.15 -63.17
N HIS A 464 38.95 32.72 -62.55
CA HIS A 464 39.19 34.16 -62.25
C HIS A 464 38.28 34.86 -61.21
N SER A 465 38.67 35.86 -60.41
CA SER A 465 39.85 36.73 -60.23
C SER A 465 39.67 37.39 -58.84
N GLU A 466 40.68 37.36 -57.97
CA GLU A 466 41.49 38.51 -57.53
C GLU A 466 40.83 39.59 -56.62
N VAL A 467 41.58 39.91 -55.55
CA VAL A 467 41.71 41.23 -54.86
C VAL A 467 40.61 41.63 -53.87
N ASP A 468 40.86 42.18 -52.67
CA ASP A 468 42.03 42.34 -51.80
C ASP A 468 41.55 43.08 -50.52
N ASN A 469 42.32 42.91 -49.44
CA ASN A 469 42.66 43.89 -48.42
C ASN A 469 41.70 44.38 -47.28
N ARG A 470 42.24 44.10 -46.08
CA ARG A 470 42.49 44.97 -44.89
C ARG A 470 41.44 45.00 -43.76
N ARG A 471 41.74 44.48 -42.56
CA ARG A 471 42.63 45.01 -41.46
C ARG A 471 42.04 46.32 -40.86
N THR A 472 41.88 46.58 -39.55
CA THR A 472 42.45 46.02 -38.30
C THR A 472 41.80 46.77 -37.11
N GLN A 473 41.70 46.14 -35.92
CA GLN A 473 42.03 46.69 -34.56
C GLN A 473 41.31 47.97 -34.02
N LEU A 474 41.21 48.33 -32.73
CA LEU A 474 41.85 48.01 -31.43
C LEU A 474 40.98 48.61 -30.29
N GLU A 475 41.06 48.02 -29.08
CA GLU A 475 41.10 48.65 -27.72
C GLU A 475 39.97 49.57 -27.19
N LYS A 476 39.73 49.79 -25.88
CA LYS A 476 39.94 49.13 -24.57
C LYS A 476 39.24 50.06 -23.53
N ASN A 477 38.80 49.48 -22.41
CA ASN A 477 38.69 50.06 -21.05
C ASN A 477 37.63 51.14 -20.69
N GLY A 478 37.00 50.95 -19.52
CA GLY A 478 36.94 52.01 -18.50
C GLY A 478 35.63 52.25 -17.71
N ASN A 479 35.47 51.53 -16.60
CA ASN A 479 35.13 52.00 -15.23
C ASN A 479 33.86 52.84 -14.85
N THR A 480 33.09 52.25 -13.91
CA THR A 480 32.59 52.75 -12.59
C THR A 480 31.51 53.84 -12.39
N ASN A 481 30.72 53.58 -11.32
CA ASN A 481 29.99 54.48 -10.40
C ASN A 481 28.59 55.01 -10.83
N ARG A 482 27.60 55.29 -9.97
CA ARG A 482 27.17 54.99 -8.57
C ARG A 482 25.89 55.84 -8.35
N ILE A 483 25.00 55.46 -7.41
CA ILE A 483 23.98 56.31 -6.69
C ILE A 483 22.70 56.67 -7.50
N GLY A 484 21.47 56.66 -6.98
CA GLY A 484 20.89 56.35 -5.66
C GLY A 484 19.43 56.86 -5.52
N LYS A 485 18.79 56.53 -4.36
CA LYS A 485 17.67 57.21 -3.65
C LYS A 485 16.26 57.20 -4.30
N THR A 486 15.08 57.28 -3.63
CA THR A 486 14.53 57.15 -2.24
C THR A 486 12.98 57.34 -2.32
N ASN A 487 12.21 56.74 -1.39
CA ASN A 487 10.99 57.23 -0.66
C ASN A 487 9.95 56.08 -0.51
N LYS A 488 9.54 55.53 0.66
CA LYS A 488 9.04 55.99 1.99
C LYS A 488 7.70 56.79 1.98
N MET A 489 6.62 56.16 2.43
CA MET A 489 5.76 56.49 3.61
C MET A 489 4.42 55.71 3.55
N LYS A 490 4.13 54.83 4.53
CA LYS A 490 3.30 54.96 5.77
C LYS A 490 1.77 54.85 5.57
N ASN A 491 1.19 53.70 5.99
CA ASN A 491 0.20 53.42 7.07
C ASN A 491 -0.92 54.45 7.42
N PRO A 492 -2.00 54.12 8.20
CA PRO A 492 -2.40 52.84 8.83
C PRO A 492 -3.95 52.53 8.96
N ASN A 493 -4.26 51.39 9.61
CA ASN A 493 -5.44 51.06 10.45
C ASN A 493 -6.83 50.84 9.83
N ARG A 494 -7.35 49.60 9.92
CA ARG A 494 -8.16 49.11 11.06
C ARG A 494 -8.25 47.59 11.07
#